data_AF-A0A955C849-F1
#
_entry.id   AF-A0A955C849-F1
#
_cell.length_a   1.000
_cell.length_b   1.000
_cell.length_c   1.000
_cell.angle_alpha   90.00
_cell.angle_beta   90.00
_cell.angle_gamma   90.00
#
_symmetry.space_group_name_H-M   'P 1'
#
loop_
_entity.id
_entity.type
_entity.pdbx_description
1 polymer ?
#
loop_
_entity_poly.entity_id
_entity_poly.type
_entity_poly.pdbx_seq_one_letter_code
_entity_poly.pdbx_strand_id
1 'polypeptide(L)'
;MESSSNPPMIRNLAVDIQADPVLGPDISYGPEGTVLCFPTPDDRFGRITFEKLDALRMCRGEYDPYKRAGQFSWVSVVENSPWLIDRYDYESRHYKNAYEFCGDVDEMLRDFSHYFFSFHDEFVEAIAAGIWIEAADEPFSEQRVVGDHPLLPLPENCIAERIQVGELICQVRQSTQPSEQLLSNARLCSQPLLQFALELDGEADVSWRLNLRQRNGKPISQLVSFLGRIEAEFDGIACLDDVRSHVEKWMQGVCERRRALGK
;
A
#
# COMPACT_ATOMS: atom_id res chain seq x y z
N MET A 1 -20.47 30.30 10.33
CA MET A 1 -19.11 30.21 9.76
C MET A 1 -19.23 29.34 8.53
N GLU A 2 -19.29 29.97 7.36
CA GLU A 2 -19.28 29.24 6.09
C GLU A 2 -17.92 28.56 5.96
N SER A 3 -17.88 27.23 6.02
CA SER A 3 -16.68 26.50 5.66
C SER A 3 -16.49 26.67 4.16
N SER A 4 -15.51 27.45 3.74
CA SER A 4 -15.00 27.46 2.38
C SER A 4 -14.27 26.14 2.10
N SER A 5 -14.98 25.00 2.17
CA SER A 5 -14.42 23.74 1.72
C SER A 5 -14.30 23.83 0.21
N ASN A 6 -13.06 23.85 -0.30
CA ASN A 6 -12.81 23.73 -1.72
C ASN A 6 -13.61 22.53 -2.27
N PRO A 7 -14.31 22.66 -3.41
CA PRO A 7 -15.07 21.55 -3.96
C PRO A 7 -14.14 20.37 -4.27
N PRO A 8 -14.66 19.12 -4.28
CA PRO A 8 -13.86 17.98 -4.67
C PRO A 8 -13.36 18.14 -6.11
N MET A 9 -12.06 17.92 -6.30
CA MET A 9 -11.37 18.10 -7.57
C MET A 9 -10.54 16.88 -7.92
N ILE A 10 -10.53 16.51 -9.20
CA ILE A 10 -9.69 15.43 -9.70
C ILE A 10 -8.30 15.97 -10.04
N ARG A 11 -7.28 15.36 -9.44
CA ARG A 11 -5.88 15.48 -9.83
C ARG A 11 -5.41 14.18 -10.48
N ASN A 12 -4.97 14.28 -11.72
CA ASN A 12 -4.51 13.13 -12.50
C ASN A 12 -3.25 12.50 -11.88
N LEU A 13 -3.14 11.18 -12.01
CA LEU A 13 -1.92 10.42 -11.72
C LEU A 13 -1.25 10.03 -13.03
N ALA A 14 0.07 10.13 -13.07
CA ALA A 14 0.87 9.66 -14.20
C ALA A 14 1.07 8.15 -14.07
N VAL A 15 0.53 7.39 -15.02
CA VAL A 15 0.58 5.93 -15.09
C VAL A 15 0.93 5.51 -16.52
N ASP A 16 1.77 4.50 -16.66
CA ASP A 16 2.30 4.08 -17.96
C ASP A 16 1.33 3.16 -18.71
N ILE A 17 0.47 2.46 -17.97
CA ILE A 17 -0.54 1.54 -18.52
C ILE A 17 -1.82 2.34 -18.80
N GLN A 18 -2.43 2.11 -19.96
CA GLN A 18 -3.69 2.73 -20.37
C GLN A 18 -4.81 1.70 -20.35
N ALA A 19 -5.97 2.08 -19.82
CA ALA A 19 -7.19 1.31 -19.99
C ALA A 19 -7.74 1.47 -21.42
N ASP A 20 -8.40 0.44 -21.92
CA ASP A 20 -9.14 0.52 -23.17
C ASP A 20 -10.20 1.65 -23.09
N PRO A 21 -10.31 2.51 -24.12
CA PRO A 21 -11.20 3.66 -24.06
C PRO A 21 -12.69 3.31 -24.26
N VAL A 22 -13.02 2.04 -24.51
CA VAL A 22 -14.38 1.56 -24.81
C VAL A 22 -14.84 0.51 -23.80
N LEU A 23 -13.95 -0.41 -23.41
CA LEU A 23 -14.29 -1.53 -22.56
C LEU A 23 -14.21 -1.18 -21.06
N GLY A 24 -15.20 -1.64 -20.31
CA GLY A 24 -15.28 -1.49 -18.86
C GLY A 24 -14.39 -2.48 -18.10
N PRO A 25 -14.18 -2.26 -16.79
CA PRO A 25 -13.40 -3.14 -15.96
C PRO A 25 -14.25 -4.24 -15.31
N ASP A 26 -13.58 -5.31 -14.86
CA ASP A 26 -14.15 -6.34 -13.99
C ASP A 26 -13.59 -6.21 -12.57
N ILE A 27 -14.47 -6.28 -11.57
CA ILE A 27 -14.05 -6.31 -10.16
C ILE A 27 -14.13 -7.74 -9.65
N SER A 28 -13.04 -8.22 -9.06
CA SER A 28 -12.96 -9.53 -8.44
C SER A 28 -12.67 -9.40 -6.95
N TYR A 29 -13.56 -9.97 -6.13
CA TYR A 29 -13.43 -10.03 -4.67
C TYR A 29 -13.03 -11.45 -4.27
N GLY A 30 -12.01 -11.60 -3.43
CA GLY A 30 -11.75 -12.89 -2.83
C GLY A 30 -10.59 -12.91 -1.85
N PRO A 31 -10.11 -14.12 -1.49
CA PRO A 31 -9.32 -14.32 -0.28
C PRO A 31 -7.95 -13.66 -0.33
N GLU A 32 -7.38 -13.50 -1.53
CA GLU A 32 -6.07 -12.87 -1.75
C GLU A 32 -6.17 -11.33 -1.88
N GLY A 33 -7.39 -10.79 -1.86
CA GLY A 33 -7.66 -9.37 -1.97
C GLY A 33 -8.72 -9.03 -3.02
N THR A 34 -8.98 -7.73 -3.15
CA THR A 34 -9.82 -7.18 -4.22
C THR A 34 -8.94 -6.67 -5.33
N VAL A 35 -9.30 -6.98 -6.58
CA VAL A 35 -8.58 -6.53 -7.78
C VAL A 35 -9.55 -5.95 -8.80
N LEU A 36 -9.06 -4.99 -9.57
CA LEU A 36 -9.75 -4.43 -10.73
C LEU A 36 -9.00 -4.85 -12.00
N CYS A 37 -9.61 -5.68 -12.82
CA CYS A 37 -9.04 -6.10 -14.10
C CYS A 37 -9.64 -5.27 -15.23
N PHE A 38 -8.85 -4.89 -16.21
CA PHE A 38 -9.30 -4.09 -17.34
C PHE A 38 -8.52 -4.43 -18.61
N PRO A 39 -9.14 -4.40 -19.79
CA PRO A 39 -8.42 -4.54 -21.05
C PRO A 39 -7.62 -3.27 -21.36
N THR A 40 -6.54 -3.41 -22.13
CA THR A 40 -5.73 -2.29 -22.63
C THR A 40 -5.86 -2.16 -24.16
N PRO A 41 -5.51 -1.00 -24.74
CA PRO A 41 -5.62 -0.79 -26.19
C PRO A 41 -4.71 -1.67 -27.07
N ASP A 42 -3.68 -2.28 -26.48
CA ASP A 42 -2.71 -3.17 -27.12
C ASP A 42 -3.02 -4.66 -26.91
N ASP A 43 -4.30 -5.00 -26.68
CA ASP A 43 -4.81 -6.36 -26.46
C ASP A 43 -4.16 -7.09 -25.26
N ARG A 44 -3.66 -6.33 -24.28
CA ARG A 44 -3.14 -6.86 -23.01
C ARG A 44 -4.20 -6.71 -21.92
N PHE A 45 -3.92 -7.35 -20.80
CA PHE A 45 -4.79 -7.36 -19.63
C PHE A 45 -4.12 -6.58 -18.52
N GLY A 46 -4.74 -5.50 -18.09
CA GLY A 46 -4.35 -4.68 -16.95
C GLY A 46 -5.01 -5.15 -15.65
N ARG A 47 -4.30 -4.97 -14.53
CA ARG A 47 -4.81 -5.23 -13.18
C ARG A 47 -4.39 -4.12 -12.23
N ILE A 48 -5.32 -3.71 -11.37
CA ILE A 48 -5.06 -2.86 -10.21
C ILE A 48 -5.22 -3.68 -8.95
N THR A 49 -4.23 -3.63 -8.08
CA THR A 49 -4.30 -4.11 -6.70
C THR A 49 -4.21 -2.93 -5.73
N PHE A 50 -4.75 -3.11 -4.53
CA PHE A 50 -4.89 -2.03 -3.55
C PHE A 50 -4.08 -2.35 -2.29
N GLU A 51 -3.27 -1.39 -1.86
CA GLU A 51 -2.66 -1.39 -0.53
C GLU A 51 -3.70 -0.88 0.48
N LYS A 52 -4.05 -1.70 1.47
CA LYS A 52 -5.05 -1.38 2.52
C LYS A 52 -6.35 -0.81 1.92
N LEU A 53 -7.07 -1.60 1.13
CA LEU A 53 -8.37 -1.20 0.60
C LEU A 53 -9.39 -1.08 1.74
N ASP A 54 -10.00 0.09 1.87
CA ASP A 54 -11.07 0.36 2.85
C ASP A 54 -12.47 0.23 2.20
N ALA A 55 -12.66 0.89 1.05
CA ALA A 55 -13.95 0.93 0.39
C ALA A 55 -13.79 1.02 -1.12
N LEU A 56 -14.75 0.44 -1.85
CA LEU A 56 -14.83 0.49 -3.30
C LEU A 56 -16.28 0.68 -3.73
N ARG A 57 -16.50 1.50 -4.76
CA ARG A 57 -17.79 1.63 -5.43
C ARG A 57 -17.61 1.68 -6.94
N MET A 58 -18.56 1.13 -7.67
CA MET A 58 -18.64 1.17 -9.13
C MET A 58 -19.94 1.84 -9.53
N CYS A 59 -19.88 2.71 -10.52
CA CYS A 59 -21.03 3.44 -11.02
C CYS A 59 -20.99 3.50 -12.53
N ARG A 60 -22.18 3.51 -13.13
CA ARG A 60 -22.34 3.80 -14.55
C ARG A 60 -22.55 5.31 -14.73
N GLY A 61 -21.86 5.90 -15.69
CA GLY A 61 -22.05 7.30 -16.04
C GLY A 61 -21.11 7.78 -17.13
N GLU A 62 -21.65 8.54 -18.08
CA GLU A 62 -20.89 9.12 -19.20
C GLU A 62 -20.04 10.34 -18.80
N TYR A 63 -20.30 10.92 -17.61
CA TYR A 63 -19.67 12.16 -17.16
C TYR A 63 -19.04 11.97 -15.78
N ASP A 64 -17.81 12.45 -15.63
CA ASP A 64 -17.11 12.51 -14.35
C ASP A 64 -17.95 13.29 -13.31
N PRO A 65 -18.16 12.74 -12.10
CA PRO A 65 -18.92 13.43 -11.05
C PRO A 65 -18.16 14.60 -10.40
N TYR A 66 -16.88 14.81 -10.77
CA TYR A 66 -15.99 15.80 -10.18
C TYR A 66 -15.42 16.76 -11.23
N LYS A 67 -15.02 17.94 -10.76
CA LYS A 67 -14.31 18.90 -11.62
C LYS A 67 -12.88 18.42 -11.85
N ARG A 68 -12.42 18.47 -13.10
CA ARG A 68 -11.07 18.06 -13.50
C ARG A 68 -10.16 19.26 -13.72
N ALA A 69 -8.93 19.17 -13.22
CA ALA A 69 -7.86 20.09 -13.59
C ALA A 69 -6.96 19.45 -14.67
N GLY A 70 -6.83 20.10 -15.83
CA GLY A 70 -5.93 19.66 -16.90
C GLY A 70 -6.57 18.67 -17.90
N GLN A 71 -5.70 17.91 -18.58
CA GLN A 71 -6.11 16.94 -19.60
C GLN A 71 -6.79 15.70 -18.99
N PHE A 72 -7.43 14.89 -19.81
CA PHE A 72 -8.02 13.63 -19.37
C PHE A 72 -6.94 12.63 -18.90
N SER A 73 -7.25 11.90 -17.83
CA SER A 73 -6.51 10.73 -17.34
C SER A 73 -7.52 9.73 -16.79
N TRP A 74 -7.33 8.45 -17.11
CA TRP A 74 -8.16 7.37 -16.62
C TRP A 74 -7.89 7.04 -15.14
N VAL A 75 -6.70 7.37 -14.60
CA VAL A 75 -6.37 7.24 -13.17
C VAL A 75 -6.15 8.59 -12.53
N SER A 76 -6.82 8.84 -11.41
CA SER A 76 -6.72 10.10 -10.68
C SER A 76 -6.98 9.95 -9.17
N VAL A 77 -6.72 11.01 -8.42
CA VAL A 77 -7.10 11.16 -7.01
C VAL A 77 -8.11 12.31 -6.88
N VAL A 78 -9.12 12.13 -6.03
CA VAL A 78 -10.08 13.16 -5.66
C VAL A 78 -9.54 13.93 -4.45
N GLU A 79 -9.09 15.16 -4.68
CA GLU A 79 -8.67 16.11 -3.66
C GLU A 79 -9.89 16.64 -2.89
N ASN A 80 -9.70 16.93 -1.60
CA ASN A 80 -10.78 17.36 -0.69
C ASN A 80 -11.98 16.39 -0.68
N SER A 81 -11.70 15.08 -0.78
CA SER A 81 -12.72 14.02 -0.86
C SER A 81 -13.66 14.02 0.36
N PRO A 82 -14.95 14.37 0.19
CA PRO A 82 -15.92 14.26 1.27
C PRO A 82 -16.11 12.81 1.72
N TRP A 83 -16.04 11.87 0.77
CA TRP A 83 -16.21 10.45 1.06
C TRP A 83 -15.12 9.89 1.97
N LEU A 84 -13.86 10.34 1.80
CA LEU A 84 -12.77 9.94 2.70
C LEU A 84 -12.98 10.48 4.11
N ILE A 85 -13.44 11.73 4.23
CA ILE A 85 -13.76 12.36 5.51
C ILE A 85 -14.93 11.64 6.19
N ASP A 86 -15.99 11.32 5.44
CA ASP A 86 -17.14 10.58 5.97
C ASP A 86 -16.74 9.19 6.47
N ARG A 87 -15.86 8.50 5.74
CA ARG A 87 -15.31 7.20 6.15
C ARG A 87 -14.48 7.33 7.42
N TYR A 88 -13.55 8.29 7.48
CA TYR A 88 -12.78 8.57 8.69
C TYR A 88 -13.67 8.86 9.90
N ASP A 89 -14.68 9.73 9.74
CA ASP A 89 -15.60 10.10 10.81
C ASP A 89 -16.38 8.89 11.34
N TYR A 90 -16.82 8.01 10.44
CA TYR A 90 -17.49 6.77 10.82
C TYR A 90 -16.55 5.83 11.60
N GLU A 91 -15.37 5.55 11.06
CA GLU A 91 -14.38 4.66 11.71
C GLU A 91 -13.92 5.23 13.05
N SER A 92 -13.68 6.54 13.14
CA SER A 92 -13.28 7.19 14.38
C SER A 92 -14.38 7.16 15.45
N ARG A 93 -15.67 7.20 15.06
CA ARG A 93 -16.78 7.14 16.02
C ARG A 93 -17.03 5.72 16.53
N HIS A 94 -16.83 4.72 15.69
CA HIS A 94 -17.26 3.36 15.99
C HIS A 94 -16.11 2.39 16.33
N TYR A 95 -14.92 2.59 15.75
CA TYR A 95 -13.83 1.61 15.76
C TYR A 95 -12.46 2.16 16.14
N LYS A 96 -12.35 3.45 16.51
CA LYS A 96 -11.07 4.13 16.82
C LYS A 96 -10.05 3.30 17.60
N ASN A 97 -10.47 2.65 18.70
CA ASN A 97 -9.54 1.91 19.57
C ASN A 97 -9.12 0.53 19.02
N ALA A 98 -9.78 0.05 17.96
CA ALA A 98 -9.55 -1.27 17.36
C ALA A 98 -9.17 -1.19 15.88
N TYR A 99 -9.14 0.01 15.28
CA TYR A 99 -8.83 0.22 13.88
C TYR A 99 -7.46 -0.39 13.54
N GLU A 100 -7.43 -1.30 12.55
CA GLU A 100 -6.23 -2.04 12.13
C GLU A 100 -5.44 -2.66 13.30
N PHE A 101 -6.14 -3.14 14.33
CA PHE A 101 -5.56 -3.76 15.56
C PHE A 101 -4.63 -2.87 16.40
N CYS A 102 -4.28 -1.68 15.93
CA CYS A 102 -3.34 -0.75 16.56
C CYS A 102 -3.99 0.57 17.02
N GLY A 103 -5.23 0.83 16.61
CA GLY A 103 -6.02 1.98 17.03
C GLY A 103 -5.61 3.31 16.38
N ASP A 104 -4.91 3.27 15.25
CA ASP A 104 -4.48 4.46 14.51
C ASP A 104 -5.44 4.80 13.35
N VAL A 105 -6.65 5.26 13.69
CA VAL A 105 -7.63 5.68 12.68
C VAL A 105 -7.19 6.93 11.90
N ASP A 106 -6.28 7.73 12.48
CA ASP A 106 -5.73 8.92 11.82
C ASP A 106 -4.85 8.54 10.61
N GLU A 107 -4.49 7.25 10.46
CA GLU A 107 -3.91 6.70 9.23
C GLU A 107 -4.76 7.02 8.00
N MET A 108 -6.10 6.98 8.09
CA MET A 108 -6.96 7.28 6.94
C MET A 108 -6.76 8.69 6.40
N LEU A 109 -6.51 9.67 7.27
CA LEU A 109 -6.27 11.05 6.83
C LEU A 109 -4.82 11.27 6.38
N ARG A 110 -3.90 10.48 6.91
CA ARG A 110 -2.45 10.62 6.67
C ARG A 110 -1.99 9.91 5.40
N ASP A 111 -2.55 8.74 5.13
CA ASP A 111 -1.98 7.75 4.22
C ASP A 111 -2.97 7.23 3.17
N PHE A 112 -4.28 7.42 3.35
CA PHE A 112 -5.28 6.99 2.36
C PHE A 112 -5.60 8.09 1.34
N SER A 113 -5.95 7.65 0.14
CA SER A 113 -6.41 8.49 -0.95
C SER A 113 -7.73 7.98 -1.49
N HIS A 114 -8.55 8.91 -1.98
CA HIS A 114 -9.72 8.58 -2.78
C HIS A 114 -9.29 8.51 -4.26
N TYR A 115 -9.09 7.30 -4.76
CA TYR A 115 -8.78 7.02 -6.15
C TYR A 115 -10.06 7.02 -7.00
N PHE A 116 -9.94 7.58 -8.21
CA PHE A 116 -10.98 7.62 -9.23
C PHE A 116 -10.41 7.03 -10.52
N PHE A 117 -11.05 5.97 -11.01
CA PHE A 117 -10.73 5.26 -12.24
C PHE A 117 -11.87 5.47 -13.23
N SER A 118 -11.57 6.10 -14.37
CA SER A 118 -12.54 6.41 -15.42
C SER A 118 -12.37 5.45 -16.59
N PHE A 119 -13.42 4.69 -16.86
CA PHE A 119 -13.59 3.83 -18.03
C PHE A 119 -14.79 4.37 -18.81
N HIS A 120 -14.81 4.20 -20.13
CA HIS A 120 -15.79 4.77 -21.06
C HIS A 120 -17.12 5.29 -20.44
N ASP A 121 -18.08 4.39 -20.14
CA ASP A 121 -19.37 4.72 -19.50
C ASP A 121 -19.46 4.23 -18.04
N GLU A 122 -18.32 3.95 -17.41
CA GLU A 122 -18.22 3.38 -16.06
C GLU A 122 -17.05 3.98 -15.27
N PHE A 123 -17.26 4.27 -14.00
CA PHE A 123 -16.15 4.67 -13.14
C PHE A 123 -16.14 3.87 -11.85
N VAL A 124 -14.92 3.64 -11.38
CA VAL A 124 -14.64 2.96 -10.11
C VAL A 124 -13.97 3.95 -9.19
N GLU A 125 -14.43 3.97 -7.95
CA GLU A 125 -13.87 4.81 -6.89
C GLU A 125 -13.43 3.92 -5.75
N ALA A 126 -12.25 4.18 -5.21
CA ALA A 126 -11.67 3.40 -4.13
C ALA A 126 -11.04 4.30 -3.07
N ILE A 127 -11.20 3.94 -1.80
CA ILE A 127 -10.42 4.49 -0.69
C ILE A 127 -9.38 3.43 -0.31
N ALA A 128 -8.11 3.75 -0.52
CA ALA A 128 -6.99 2.85 -0.25
C ALA A 128 -5.73 3.65 0.12
N ALA A 129 -4.76 3.01 0.77
CA ALA A 129 -3.45 3.62 1.07
C ALA A 129 -2.56 3.74 -0.18
N GLY A 130 -2.75 2.87 -1.17
CA GLY A 130 -1.94 2.80 -2.38
C GLY A 130 -2.60 1.95 -3.45
N ILE A 131 -2.16 2.12 -4.70
CA ILE A 131 -2.54 1.29 -5.85
C ILE A 131 -1.30 0.79 -6.59
N TRP A 132 -1.34 -0.45 -7.04
CA TRP A 132 -0.33 -1.01 -7.95
C TRP A 132 -1.00 -1.41 -9.25
N ILE A 133 -0.41 -1.01 -10.38
CA ILE A 133 -0.96 -1.27 -11.72
C ILE A 133 0.06 -2.10 -12.49
N GLU A 134 -0.39 -3.22 -13.04
CA GLU A 134 0.41 -4.11 -13.87
C GLU A 134 -0.37 -4.56 -15.10
N ALA A 135 0.35 -5.05 -16.11
CA ALA A 135 -0.24 -5.56 -17.34
C ALA A 135 0.45 -6.85 -17.79
N ALA A 136 -0.32 -7.78 -18.35
CA ALA A 136 0.13 -9.08 -18.83
C ALA A 136 -0.48 -9.41 -20.20
N ASP A 137 0.18 -10.27 -20.96
CA ASP A 137 -0.27 -10.67 -22.30
C ASP A 137 -1.43 -11.69 -22.25
N GLU A 138 -1.56 -12.39 -21.13
CA GLU A 138 -2.64 -13.33 -20.85
C GLU A 138 -3.55 -12.76 -19.76
N PRO A 139 -4.86 -13.09 -19.76
CA PRO A 139 -5.77 -12.69 -18.70
C PRO A 139 -5.27 -13.16 -17.33
N PHE A 140 -5.44 -12.32 -16.32
CA PHE A 140 -5.15 -12.72 -14.94
C PHE A 140 -6.11 -13.84 -14.53
N SER A 141 -5.59 -15.07 -14.48
CA SER A 141 -6.38 -16.27 -14.19
C SER A 141 -6.79 -16.38 -12.72
N GLU A 142 -6.09 -15.66 -11.82
CA GLU A 142 -6.31 -15.67 -10.38
C GLU A 142 -6.16 -14.26 -9.79
N GLN A 143 -6.88 -13.99 -8.69
CA GLN A 143 -6.64 -12.80 -7.84
C GLN A 143 -5.24 -12.78 -7.24
N ARG A 144 -4.55 -13.93 -7.27
CA ARG A 144 -3.24 -14.09 -6.69
C ARG A 144 -2.24 -13.16 -7.37
N VAL A 145 -1.55 -12.44 -6.51
CA VAL A 145 -0.44 -11.59 -6.88
C VAL A 145 0.84 -12.43 -6.90
N VAL A 146 1.69 -12.24 -7.91
CA VAL A 146 2.91 -13.05 -8.12
C VAL A 146 4.10 -12.17 -8.48
N GLY A 147 5.31 -12.74 -8.41
CA GLY A 147 6.55 -12.08 -8.81
C GLY A 147 6.98 -10.97 -7.85
N ASP A 148 7.52 -9.88 -8.39
CA ASP A 148 8.12 -8.77 -7.64
C ASP A 148 7.09 -7.72 -7.18
N HIS A 149 5.84 -8.14 -6.99
CA HIS A 149 4.79 -7.23 -6.59
C HIS A 149 5.06 -6.63 -5.20
N PRO A 150 4.90 -5.30 -5.02
CA PRO A 150 5.37 -4.60 -3.82
C PRO A 150 4.69 -5.04 -2.51
N LEU A 151 3.47 -5.56 -2.58
CA LEU A 151 2.74 -6.05 -1.40
C LEU A 151 3.14 -7.47 -0.96
N LEU A 152 3.94 -8.19 -1.76
CA LEU A 152 4.44 -9.52 -1.40
C LEU A 152 5.67 -9.43 -0.49
N PRO A 153 5.91 -10.46 0.36
CA PRO A 153 7.17 -10.60 1.06
C PRO A 153 8.37 -10.62 0.11
N LEU A 154 9.50 -10.05 0.55
CA LEU A 154 10.75 -10.17 -0.16
C LEU A 154 11.18 -11.65 -0.19
N PRO A 155 11.66 -12.15 -1.35
CA PRO A 155 12.11 -13.53 -1.49
C PRO A 155 13.19 -13.92 -0.48
N GLU A 156 13.24 -15.20 -0.10
CA GLU A 156 14.23 -15.72 0.86
C GLU A 156 15.67 -15.66 0.34
N ASN A 157 15.88 -15.64 -0.97
CA ASN A 157 17.19 -15.45 -1.58
C ASN A 157 17.68 -13.99 -1.53
N CYS A 158 16.88 -13.06 -1.02
CA CYS A 158 17.25 -11.65 -0.82
C CYS A 158 17.83 -11.35 0.58
N ILE A 159 18.29 -12.36 1.33
CA ILE A 159 18.92 -12.14 2.64
C ILE A 159 20.26 -11.41 2.46
N ALA A 160 20.32 -10.19 2.99
CA ALA A 160 21.52 -9.35 2.97
C ALA A 160 22.35 -9.52 4.25
N GLU A 161 21.71 -9.68 5.41
CA GLU A 161 22.38 -9.78 6.71
C GLU A 161 21.59 -10.68 7.68
N ARG A 162 22.24 -11.15 8.75
CA ARG A 162 21.58 -11.71 9.93
C ARG A 162 21.97 -10.92 11.17
N ILE A 163 20.97 -10.47 11.92
CA ILE A 163 21.14 -9.83 13.23
C ILE A 163 20.95 -10.91 14.30
N GLN A 164 21.88 -10.98 15.24
CA GLN A 164 21.77 -11.89 16.38
C GLN A 164 21.63 -11.10 17.69
N VAL A 165 20.60 -11.43 18.48
CA VAL A 165 20.39 -10.88 19.82
C VAL A 165 20.12 -12.03 20.78
N GLY A 166 21.12 -12.34 21.62
CA GLY A 166 21.08 -13.54 22.45
C GLY A 166 21.07 -14.80 21.60
N GLU A 167 20.03 -15.62 21.75
CA GLU A 167 19.81 -16.85 20.98
C GLU A 167 18.91 -16.65 19.75
N LEU A 168 18.32 -15.46 19.60
CA LEU A 168 17.45 -15.15 18.47
C LEU A 168 18.26 -14.68 17.26
N ILE A 169 17.89 -15.19 16.09
CA ILE A 169 18.44 -14.79 14.79
C ILE A 169 17.31 -14.11 14.01
N CYS A 170 17.60 -12.96 13.43
CA CYS A 170 16.71 -12.28 12.51
C CYS A 170 17.39 -12.14 11.14
N GLN A 171 16.74 -12.65 10.11
CA GLN A 171 17.12 -12.45 8.71
C GLN A 171 16.70 -11.05 8.26
N VAL A 172 17.66 -10.28 7.76
CA VAL A 172 17.40 -9.02 7.08
C VAL A 172 17.36 -9.29 5.58
N ARG A 173 16.17 -9.20 4.99
CA ARG A 173 15.98 -9.29 3.54
C ARG A 173 15.94 -7.88 2.97
N GLN A 174 16.60 -7.66 1.84
CA GLN A 174 16.70 -6.34 1.21
C GLN A 174 16.20 -6.38 -0.24
N SER A 175 15.47 -5.35 -0.65
CA SER A 175 15.06 -5.21 -2.04
C SER A 175 16.27 -5.08 -2.96
N THR A 176 16.21 -5.80 -4.09
CA THR A 176 17.23 -5.75 -5.15
C THR A 176 16.93 -4.70 -6.20
N GLN A 177 15.77 -4.03 -6.13
CA GLN A 177 15.38 -3.01 -7.09
C GLN A 177 16.25 -1.75 -6.93
N PRO A 178 16.63 -1.07 -8.04
CA PRO A 178 17.32 0.21 -7.98
C PRO A 178 16.50 1.28 -7.22
N SER A 179 17.19 2.14 -6.47
CA SER A 179 16.54 3.20 -5.68
C SER A 179 15.67 4.14 -6.51
N GLU A 180 16.06 4.44 -7.76
CA GLU A 180 15.26 5.26 -8.67
C GLU A 180 13.92 4.61 -9.02
N GLN A 181 13.92 3.29 -9.24
CA GLN A 181 12.71 2.52 -9.50
C GLN A 181 11.82 2.48 -8.25
N LEU A 182 12.41 2.22 -7.08
CA LEU A 182 11.69 2.25 -5.80
C LEU A 182 11.03 3.62 -5.56
N LEU A 183 11.74 4.73 -5.81
CA LEU A 183 11.18 6.08 -5.67
C LEU A 183 10.05 6.38 -6.66
N SER A 184 10.17 5.90 -7.90
CA SER A 184 9.12 6.05 -8.91
C SER A 184 7.86 5.28 -8.52
N ASN A 185 8.02 4.03 -8.08
CA ASN A 185 6.92 3.16 -7.69
C ASN A 185 6.24 3.62 -6.39
N ALA A 186 7.03 4.15 -5.44
CA ALA A 186 6.57 4.68 -4.14
C ALA A 186 5.55 5.82 -4.26
N ARG A 187 5.38 6.42 -5.45
CA ARG A 187 4.35 7.42 -5.73
C ARG A 187 2.93 6.86 -5.66
N LEU A 188 2.77 5.57 -5.96
CA LEU A 188 1.46 4.92 -6.10
C LEU A 188 1.22 3.88 -5.01
N CYS A 189 2.26 3.15 -4.59
CA CYS A 189 2.14 2.05 -3.62
C CYS A 189 3.42 1.96 -2.77
N SER A 190 3.31 1.61 -1.49
CA SER A 190 4.49 1.38 -0.65
C SER A 190 5.42 0.32 -1.26
N GLN A 191 6.73 0.57 -1.21
CA GLN A 191 7.76 -0.32 -1.73
C GLN A 191 8.59 -0.89 -0.58
N PRO A 192 8.80 -2.21 -0.51
CA PRO A 192 9.63 -2.80 0.53
C PRO A 192 11.10 -2.42 0.32
N LEU A 193 11.75 -1.86 1.34
CA LEU A 193 13.19 -1.63 1.39
C LEU A 193 13.89 -2.79 2.11
N LEU A 194 13.44 -3.08 3.32
CA LEU A 194 13.94 -4.16 4.16
C LEU A 194 12.79 -4.95 4.79
N GLN A 195 13.03 -6.23 5.04
CA GLN A 195 12.15 -7.06 5.85
C GLN A 195 12.96 -7.81 6.91
N PHE A 196 12.39 -7.90 8.11
CA PHE A 196 13.00 -8.53 9.26
C PHE A 196 12.20 -9.79 9.57
N ALA A 197 12.75 -10.95 9.16
CA ALA A 197 12.17 -12.24 9.44
C ALA A 197 12.85 -12.88 10.65
N LEU A 198 12.11 -13.09 11.73
CA LEU A 198 12.66 -13.65 12.97
C LEU A 198 12.59 -15.18 12.90
N GLU A 199 13.72 -15.83 13.18
CA GLU A 199 13.81 -17.28 13.24
C GLU A 199 13.34 -17.75 14.63
N LEU A 200 12.20 -18.42 14.68
CA LEU A 200 11.64 -19.02 15.88
C LEU A 200 11.25 -20.48 15.59
N ASP A 201 11.67 -21.38 16.46
CA ASP A 201 11.25 -22.79 16.45
C ASP A 201 11.45 -23.49 15.07
N GLY A 202 12.42 -23.02 14.27
CA GLY A 202 12.78 -23.56 12.95
C GLY A 202 12.17 -22.83 11.75
N GLU A 203 11.29 -21.86 11.98
CA GLU A 203 10.61 -21.08 10.94
C GLU A 203 11.03 -19.61 10.98
N ALA A 204 11.05 -18.96 9.80
CA ALA A 204 11.47 -17.56 9.65
C ALA A 204 10.28 -16.70 9.19
N ASP A 205 9.63 -16.02 10.13
CA ASP A 205 8.44 -15.22 9.86
C ASP A 205 8.73 -13.72 9.79
N VAL A 206 8.27 -13.09 8.70
CA VAL A 206 8.38 -11.64 8.53
C VAL A 206 7.59 -10.93 9.63
N SER A 207 8.33 -10.29 10.54
CA SER A 207 7.77 -9.64 11.70
C SER A 207 7.73 -8.12 11.53
N TRP A 208 8.75 -7.52 10.95
CA TRP A 208 8.82 -6.06 10.73
C TRP A 208 9.21 -5.77 9.28
N ARG A 209 8.74 -4.64 8.75
CA ARG A 209 9.02 -4.20 7.38
C ARG A 209 9.43 -2.73 7.39
N LEU A 210 10.47 -2.39 6.63
CA LEU A 210 10.81 -1.01 6.30
C LEU A 210 10.29 -0.74 4.89
N ASN A 211 9.30 0.13 4.76
CA ASN A 211 8.66 0.45 3.49
C ASN A 211 8.94 1.90 3.10
N LEU A 212 9.20 2.15 1.82
CA LEU A 212 9.29 3.46 1.20
C LEU A 212 7.93 3.83 0.59
N ARG A 213 7.44 5.04 0.86
CA ARG A 213 6.27 5.59 0.17
C ARG A 213 6.41 7.09 -0.04
N GLN A 214 5.55 7.68 -0.86
CA GLN A 214 5.43 9.13 -0.92
C GLN A 214 4.30 9.65 -0.02
N ARG A 215 4.59 10.73 0.70
CA ARG A 215 3.60 11.54 1.41
C ARG A 215 3.80 13.00 1.03
N ASN A 216 2.74 13.66 0.57
CA ASN A 216 2.80 15.07 0.13
C ASN A 216 3.94 15.37 -0.87
N GLY A 217 4.18 14.45 -1.80
CA GLY A 217 5.23 14.56 -2.81
C GLY A 217 6.67 14.33 -2.29
N LYS A 218 6.84 13.92 -1.04
CA LYS A 218 8.14 13.60 -0.44
C LYS A 218 8.28 12.11 -0.15
N PRO A 219 9.43 11.49 -0.45
CA PRO A 219 9.69 10.13 -0.03
C PRO A 219 9.86 10.08 1.49
N ILE A 220 9.22 9.10 2.11
CA ILE A 220 9.35 8.76 3.53
C ILE A 220 9.54 7.25 3.65
N SER A 221 10.37 6.83 4.60
CA SER A 221 10.50 5.43 4.98
C SER A 221 9.84 5.19 6.33
N GLN A 222 9.08 4.11 6.44
CA GLN A 222 8.35 3.75 7.65
C GLN A 222 8.73 2.34 8.10
N LEU A 223 9.16 2.23 9.34
CA LEU A 223 9.36 0.95 10.00
C LEU A 223 8.03 0.51 10.61
N VAL A 224 7.48 -0.58 10.08
CA VAL A 224 6.15 -1.09 10.42
C VAL A 224 6.30 -2.45 11.08
N SER A 225 5.68 -2.63 12.25
CA SER A 225 5.66 -3.92 12.95
C SER A 225 4.57 -4.85 12.42
N PHE A 226 4.57 -6.09 12.90
CA PHE A 226 3.70 -7.17 12.40
C PHE A 226 2.22 -6.81 12.37
N LEU A 227 1.75 -6.03 13.34
CA LEU A 227 0.35 -5.61 13.44
C LEU A 227 0.02 -4.35 12.62
N GLY A 228 0.96 -3.86 11.81
CA GLY A 228 0.74 -2.66 10.98
C GLY A 228 1.05 -1.34 11.67
N ARG A 229 1.53 -1.35 12.92
CA ARG A 229 1.91 -0.14 13.65
C ARG A 229 3.20 0.47 13.09
N ILE A 230 3.20 1.78 12.86
CA ILE A 230 4.42 2.53 12.55
C ILE A 230 5.22 2.72 13.85
N GLU A 231 6.41 2.12 13.89
CA GLU A 231 7.34 2.17 15.02
C GLU A 231 8.36 3.30 14.89
N ALA A 232 8.69 3.69 13.64
CA ALA A 232 9.55 4.82 13.32
C ALA A 232 9.29 5.32 11.88
N GLU A 233 9.58 6.60 11.64
CA GLU A 233 9.50 7.24 10.33
C GLU A 233 10.77 8.04 10.05
N PHE A 234 11.21 8.03 8.80
CA PHE A 234 12.45 8.65 8.33
C PHE A 234 12.22 9.42 7.04
N ASP A 235 12.89 10.56 6.88
CA ASP A 235 12.89 11.31 5.64
C ASP A 235 13.71 10.57 4.56
N GLY A 236 13.14 10.38 3.37
CA GLY A 236 13.83 9.74 2.25
C GLY A 236 13.92 8.21 2.36
N ILE A 237 14.96 7.64 1.77
CA ILE A 237 15.23 6.20 1.78
C ILE A 237 16.08 5.89 3.02
N ALA A 238 15.49 5.19 3.98
CA ALA A 238 16.21 4.69 5.15
C ALA A 238 16.95 3.37 4.83
N CYS A 239 18.00 3.10 5.58
CA CYS A 239 18.82 1.91 5.47
C CYS A 239 18.77 1.08 6.77
N LEU A 240 19.52 -0.02 6.79
CA LEU A 240 19.56 -0.92 7.93
C LEU A 240 20.07 -0.23 9.20
N ASP A 241 21.09 0.62 9.07
CA ASP A 241 21.69 1.30 10.22
C ASP A 241 20.71 2.27 10.91
N ASP A 242 19.81 2.89 10.15
CA ASP A 242 18.77 3.79 10.68
C ASP A 242 17.78 3.05 11.60
N VAL A 243 17.49 1.78 11.28
CA VAL A 243 16.45 0.99 11.95
C VAL A 243 17.00 -0.10 12.87
N ARG A 244 18.31 -0.39 12.81
CA ARG A 244 18.94 -1.51 13.53
C ARG A 244 18.63 -1.48 15.03
N SER A 245 18.75 -0.32 15.66
CA SER A 245 18.51 -0.16 17.10
C SER A 245 17.05 -0.46 17.50
N HIS A 246 16.08 -0.16 16.63
CA HIS A 246 14.67 -0.47 16.85
C HIS A 246 14.43 -1.99 16.80
N VAL A 247 15.00 -2.65 15.79
CA VAL A 247 14.89 -4.10 15.59
C VAL A 247 15.55 -4.86 16.72
N GLU A 248 16.77 -4.49 17.12
CA GLU A 248 17.48 -5.12 18.23
C GLU A 248 16.72 -4.99 19.55
N LYS A 249 16.19 -3.79 19.84
CA LYS A 249 15.36 -3.56 21.03
C LYS A 249 14.09 -4.43 21.03
N TRP A 250 13.45 -4.58 19.87
CA TRP A 250 12.31 -5.47 19.73
C TRP A 250 12.70 -6.93 19.97
N MET A 251 13.81 -7.40 19.38
CA MET A 251 14.33 -8.75 19.60
C MET A 251 14.67 -9.01 21.07
N GLN A 252 15.27 -8.05 21.78
CA GLN A 252 15.49 -8.14 23.23
C GLN A 252 14.18 -8.36 23.98
N GLY A 253 13.13 -7.62 23.65
CA GLY A 253 11.80 -7.82 24.23
C GLY A 253 11.21 -9.21 23.92
N VAL A 254 11.48 -9.79 22.75
CA VAL A 254 11.10 -11.18 22.43
C VAL A 254 11.87 -12.17 23.30
N CYS A 255 13.19 -12.00 23.46
CA CYS A 255 14.02 -12.84 24.33
C CYS A 255 13.49 -12.86 25.77
N GLU A 256 13.17 -11.69 26.34
CA GLU A 256 12.65 -11.58 27.69
C GLU A 256 11.30 -12.30 27.84
N ARG A 257 10.38 -12.13 26.88
CA ARG A 257 9.10 -12.84 26.88
C ARG A 257 9.27 -14.35 26.78
N ARG A 258 10.19 -14.84 25.95
CA ARG A 258 10.46 -16.29 25.83
C ARG A 258 11.02 -16.86 27.13
N ARG A 259 11.98 -16.18 27.75
CA ARG A 259 12.52 -16.58 29.06
C ARG A 259 11.45 -16.63 30.15
N ALA A 260 10.55 -15.65 30.18
CA ALA A 260 9.42 -15.64 31.12
C ALA A 260 8.45 -16.81 30.90
N LEU A 261 8.37 -17.34 29.68
CA LEU A 261 7.60 -18.52 29.31
C LEU A 261 8.37 -19.85 29.47
N GLY A 262 9.62 -19.81 29.95
CA GLY A 262 10.46 -21.00 30.10
C GLY A 262 10.96 -21.59 28.78
N LYS A 263 10.96 -20.78 27.71
CA LYS A 263 11.52 -21.11 26.39
C LYS A 263 12.87 -20.42 26.17
#